data_AF-A0A2N6PZJ6-F1
#
_entry.id   AF-A0A2N6PZJ6-F1
#
_cell.length_a   1.000
_cell.length_b   1.000
_cell.length_c   1.000
_cell.angle_alpha   90.00
_cell.angle_beta   90.00
_cell.angle_gamma   90.00
#
_symmetry.space_group_name_H-M   'P 1'
#
loop_
_entity.id
_entity.type
_entity.pdbx_description
1 polymer ?
#
loop_
_entity_poly.entity_id
_entity_poly.type
_entity_poly.pdbx_seq_one_letter_code
_entity_poly.pdbx_strand_id
1 'polypeptide(L)'
;METSTKGIGRQSLVIAAAVFMLIAAAIGAGAFGGDSVDELQNGALSAQGSYLAPAGPAFSIWSLIYLGLLAYTVWQALPAQRQDERQQAVGGWIALSMVLNGLWLVTARYLTLWLTVLVIALLLATLARIIVLLGRYPARSLADRLLTDGANGLHFGWVTIATVANTAAWLTQTVPEIGADAPDAWAVAVLVVVLVIGAASAWFTGRLAPALATAWGLSWLAIGRLTGEPESTPTAVTAIIVAVLLVVVGVVAVLRRRRLAGTRDRAPLGR
;
A
#
# COMPACT_ATOMS: atom_id res chain seq x y z
N MET A 1 16.60 27.89 -17.91
CA MET A 1 17.01 28.03 -16.48
C MET A 1 15.88 27.64 -15.53
N GLU A 2 14.66 28.15 -15.75
CA GLU A 2 13.49 27.91 -14.89
C GLU A 2 13.05 26.43 -14.74
N THR A 3 13.15 25.65 -15.82
CA THR A 3 12.84 24.21 -15.81
C THR A 3 13.82 23.38 -14.99
N SER A 4 15.11 23.75 -15.01
CA SER A 4 16.16 23.10 -14.21
C SER A 4 15.91 23.26 -12.72
N THR A 5 15.54 24.47 -12.28
CA THR A 5 15.23 24.78 -10.88
C THR A 5 13.99 24.02 -10.38
N LYS A 6 12.94 23.90 -11.20
CA LYS A 6 11.72 23.13 -10.85
C LYS A 6 12.02 21.64 -10.62
N GLY A 7 12.90 21.06 -11.45
CA GLY A 7 13.32 19.66 -11.28
C GLY A 7 14.12 19.42 -10.00
N ILE A 8 15.03 20.34 -9.64
CA ILE A 8 15.81 20.26 -8.39
C ILE A 8 14.88 20.36 -7.17
N GLY A 9 13.94 21.33 -7.17
CA GLY A 9 12.99 21.49 -6.08
C GLY A 9 12.19 20.22 -5.79
N ARG A 10 11.69 19.55 -6.84
CA ARG A 10 11.01 18.24 -6.71
C ARG A 10 11.94 17.16 -6.15
N GLN A 11 13.16 17.05 -6.65
CA GLN A 11 14.13 16.06 -6.19
C GLN A 11 14.45 16.23 -4.70
N SER A 12 14.71 17.47 -4.26
CA SER A 12 14.95 17.82 -2.87
C SER A 12 13.74 17.53 -1.98
N LEU A 13 12.53 17.82 -2.45
CA LEU A 13 11.28 17.53 -1.73
C LEU A 13 11.13 16.03 -1.46
N VAL A 14 11.33 15.19 -2.47
CA VAL A 14 11.23 13.72 -2.33
C VAL A 14 12.30 13.20 -1.36
N ILE A 15 13.53 13.71 -1.45
CA ILE A 15 14.62 13.30 -0.53
C ILE A 15 14.27 13.68 0.91
N ALA A 16 13.82 14.92 1.15
CA ALA A 16 13.41 15.36 2.48
C ALA A 16 12.26 14.53 3.04
N ALA A 17 11.25 14.22 2.22
CA ALA A 17 10.14 13.37 2.60
C ALA A 17 10.57 11.93 2.95
N ALA A 18 11.50 11.36 2.17
CA ALA A 18 12.06 10.04 2.45
C ALA A 18 12.84 10.02 3.77
N VAL A 19 13.66 11.04 4.02
CA VAL A 19 14.41 11.19 5.29
C VAL A 19 13.44 11.29 6.47
N PHE A 20 12.42 12.14 6.38
CA PHE A 20 11.38 12.24 7.41
C PHE A 20 10.70 10.89 7.67
N MET A 21 10.27 10.21 6.61
CA MET A 21 9.62 8.90 6.72
C MET A 21 10.53 7.88 7.41
N LEU A 22 11.82 7.81 7.05
CA LEU A 22 12.76 6.87 7.64
C LEU A 22 13.05 7.18 9.12
N ILE A 23 13.17 8.46 9.49
CA ILE A 23 13.30 8.87 10.89
C ILE A 23 12.05 8.47 11.67
N ALA A 24 10.85 8.76 11.14
CA ALA A 24 9.60 8.37 11.75
C ALA A 24 9.47 6.84 11.87
N ALA A 25 9.93 6.07 10.87
CA ALA A 25 9.95 4.61 10.90
C ALA A 25 10.90 4.06 11.95
N ALA A 26 12.11 4.62 12.08
CA ALA A 26 13.07 4.22 13.11
C ALA A 26 12.51 4.49 14.52
N ILE A 27 11.91 5.66 14.73
CA ILE A 27 11.24 5.99 15.99
C ILE A 27 10.05 5.05 16.21
N GLY A 28 9.16 4.94 15.23
CA GLY A 28 7.93 4.15 15.31
C GLY A 28 8.16 2.66 15.53
N ALA A 29 9.23 2.09 14.97
CA ALA A 29 9.60 0.68 15.14
C ALA A 29 10.39 0.41 16.44
N GLY A 30 10.53 1.39 17.34
CA GLY A 30 11.19 1.17 18.62
C GLY A 30 12.71 1.07 18.56
N ALA A 31 13.36 1.52 17.48
CA ALA A 31 14.83 1.46 17.33
C ALA A 31 15.60 2.23 18.42
N PHE A 32 14.91 3.09 19.18
CA PHE A 32 15.43 3.85 20.32
C PHE A 32 14.82 3.42 21.65
N GLY A 33 14.26 2.21 21.73
CA GLY A 33 13.46 1.74 22.87
C GLY A 33 11.98 2.12 22.72
N GLY A 34 11.11 1.11 22.70
CA GLY A 34 9.65 1.25 22.64
C GLY A 34 8.98 0.10 21.90
N ASP A 35 7.65 0.10 21.97
CA ASP A 35 6.77 -0.96 21.44
C ASP A 35 6.89 -1.11 19.91
N SER A 36 6.66 -2.33 19.40
CA SER A 36 6.61 -2.59 17.96
C SER A 36 5.34 -2.01 17.33
N VAL A 37 5.31 -1.89 16.00
CA VAL A 37 4.18 -1.26 15.26
C VAL A 37 2.84 -1.94 15.54
N ASP A 38 2.83 -3.26 15.72
CA ASP A 38 1.65 -4.05 16.05
C ASP A 38 1.22 -3.94 17.53
N GLU A 39 2.13 -3.55 18.42
CA GLU A 39 1.86 -3.29 19.84
C GLU A 39 1.39 -1.84 20.10
N LEU A 40 1.53 -0.94 19.12
CA LEU A 40 1.04 0.44 19.23
C LEU A 40 -0.48 0.51 19.50
N GLN A 41 -0.91 1.61 20.15
CA GLN A 41 -2.30 1.81 20.60
C GLN A 41 -2.78 0.66 21.50
N ASN A 42 -1.94 0.21 22.45
CA ASN A 42 -2.23 -0.90 23.37
C ASN A 42 -2.58 -2.21 22.65
N GLY A 43 -1.92 -2.50 21.51
CA GLY A 43 -2.19 -3.68 20.70
C GLY A 43 -3.47 -3.62 19.88
N ALA A 44 -4.13 -2.47 19.76
CA ALA A 44 -5.35 -2.34 18.94
C ALA A 44 -5.11 -2.65 17.45
N LEU A 45 -3.88 -2.45 16.98
CA LEU A 45 -3.46 -2.74 15.61
C LEU A 45 -2.91 -4.17 15.44
N SER A 46 -2.82 -4.93 16.52
CA SER A 46 -2.46 -6.35 16.50
C SER A 46 -3.62 -7.22 15.99
N ALA A 47 -3.33 -8.47 15.65
CA ALA A 47 -4.34 -9.46 15.27
C ALA A 47 -5.40 -9.69 16.37
N GLN A 48 -5.07 -9.43 17.64
CA GLN A 48 -5.97 -9.54 18.77
C GLN A 48 -6.94 -8.36 18.86
N GLY A 49 -6.60 -7.21 18.27
CA GLY A 49 -7.42 -6.01 18.29
C GLY A 49 -8.63 -6.05 17.35
N SER A 50 -8.63 -6.90 16.32
CA SER A 50 -9.74 -7.03 15.38
C SER A 50 -9.70 -8.31 14.53
N TYR A 51 -10.87 -8.79 14.09
CA TYR A 51 -11.01 -9.89 13.11
C TYR A 51 -10.32 -9.63 11.76
N LEU A 52 -10.07 -8.36 11.43
CA LEU A 52 -9.49 -7.96 10.15
C LEU A 52 -8.00 -7.55 10.23
N ALA A 53 -7.41 -7.60 11.43
CA ALA A 53 -6.00 -7.29 11.61
C ALA A 53 -5.13 -8.51 11.27
N PRO A 54 -4.09 -8.34 10.43
CA PRO A 54 -3.17 -9.44 10.12
C PRO A 54 -2.26 -9.76 11.31
N ALA A 55 -1.75 -11.00 11.36
CA ALA A 55 -0.75 -11.39 12.36
C ALA A 55 0.53 -10.52 12.28
N GLY A 56 1.19 -10.29 13.42
CA GLY A 56 2.38 -9.43 13.56
C GLY A 56 3.47 -9.61 12.49
N PRO A 57 3.83 -10.84 12.05
CA PRO A 57 4.82 -11.04 11.00
C PRO A 57 4.47 -10.40 9.64
N ALA A 58 3.18 -10.08 9.40
CA ALA A 58 2.73 -9.40 8.19
C ALA A 58 3.42 -8.05 7.98
N PHE A 59 3.70 -7.34 9.08
CA PHE A 59 4.31 -6.01 9.07
C PHE A 59 5.75 -6.00 8.52
N SER A 60 6.40 -7.15 8.39
CA SER A 60 7.71 -7.29 7.73
C SER A 60 7.73 -6.80 6.27
N ILE A 61 6.58 -6.72 5.61
CA ILE A 61 6.45 -6.11 4.28
C ILE A 61 6.87 -4.64 4.25
N TRP A 62 6.78 -3.92 5.38
CA TRP A 62 7.26 -2.55 5.47
C TRP A 62 8.76 -2.44 5.17
N SER A 63 9.58 -3.42 5.57
CA SER A 63 11.00 -3.44 5.23
C SER A 63 11.22 -3.47 3.71
N LEU A 64 10.43 -4.25 2.99
CA LEU A 64 10.47 -4.31 1.52
C LEU A 64 9.97 -3.01 0.88
N ILE A 65 8.90 -2.42 1.43
CA ILE A 65 8.36 -1.13 0.96
C ILE A 65 9.37 -0.01 1.17
N TYR A 66 9.98 0.09 2.35
CA TYR A 66 10.98 1.11 2.67
C TYR A 66 12.23 0.96 1.82
N LEU A 67 12.69 -0.28 1.58
CA LEU A 67 13.79 -0.52 0.65
C LEU A 67 13.43 -0.05 -0.78
N GLY A 68 12.23 -0.37 -1.25
CA GLY A 68 11.74 0.07 -2.56
C GLY A 68 11.64 1.60 -2.69
N LEU A 69 11.11 2.27 -1.66
CA LEU A 69 10.97 3.73 -1.61
C LEU A 69 12.33 4.44 -1.50
N LEU A 70 13.29 3.85 -0.78
CA LEU A 70 14.67 4.33 -0.73
C LEU A 70 15.34 4.20 -2.11
N ALA A 71 15.23 3.03 -2.74
CA ALA A 71 15.76 2.81 -4.08
C ALA A 71 15.13 3.76 -5.12
N TYR A 72 13.82 4.02 -5.02
CA TYR A 72 13.14 5.05 -5.81
C TYR A 72 13.70 6.46 -5.54
N THR A 73 13.95 6.80 -4.28
CA THR A 73 14.48 8.11 -3.88
C THR A 73 15.85 8.37 -4.51
N VAL A 74 16.71 7.36 -4.53
CA VAL A 74 18.00 7.41 -5.23
C VAL A 74 17.81 7.55 -6.74
N TRP A 75 16.94 6.73 -7.32
CA TRP A 75 16.66 6.75 -8.76
C TRP A 75 16.15 8.10 -9.26
N GLN A 76 15.13 8.67 -8.60
CA GLN A 76 14.53 9.93 -9.01
C GLN A 76 15.47 11.13 -8.82
N ALA A 77 16.47 11.01 -7.94
CA ALA A 77 17.49 12.03 -7.70
C ALA A 77 18.56 12.08 -8.80
N LEU A 78 18.66 11.06 -9.66
CA LEU A 78 19.62 11.06 -10.76
C LEU A 78 19.37 12.22 -11.73
N PRO A 79 20.42 12.83 -12.33
CA PRO A 79 20.27 13.94 -13.28
C PRO A 79 19.35 13.62 -14.46
N ALA A 80 19.38 12.37 -14.93
CA ALA A 80 18.54 11.88 -16.03
C ALA A 80 17.04 11.97 -15.71
N GLN A 81 16.66 11.91 -14.44
CA GLN A 81 15.26 11.96 -14.00
C GLN A 81 14.76 13.38 -13.71
N ARG A 82 15.65 14.38 -13.72
CA ARG A 82 15.34 15.75 -13.30
C ARG A 82 14.23 16.38 -14.14
N GLN A 83 14.30 16.18 -15.46
CA GLN A 83 13.33 16.71 -16.43
C GLN A 83 12.37 15.63 -16.95
N ASP A 84 12.39 14.43 -16.38
CA ASP A 84 11.49 13.37 -16.80
C ASP A 84 10.04 13.71 -16.43
N GLU A 85 9.15 13.73 -17.43
CA GLU A 85 7.74 14.13 -17.29
C GLU A 85 6.97 13.20 -16.35
N ARG A 86 7.28 11.90 -16.37
CA ARG A 86 6.64 10.92 -15.49
C ARG A 86 7.03 11.23 -14.05
N GLN A 87 8.30 11.49 -13.78
CA GLN A 87 8.77 11.89 -12.44
C GLN A 87 8.21 13.25 -12.02
N GLN A 88 8.04 14.22 -12.93
CA GLN A 88 7.35 15.47 -12.63
C GLN A 88 5.88 15.25 -12.24
N ALA A 89 5.19 14.34 -12.91
CA ALA A 89 3.80 14.04 -12.63
C ALA A 89 3.60 13.35 -11.28
N VAL A 90 4.49 12.41 -10.89
CA VAL A 90 4.29 11.58 -9.68
C VAL A 90 5.11 12.02 -8.47
N GLY A 91 6.24 12.71 -8.66
CA GLY A 91 7.22 12.93 -7.59
C GLY A 91 6.66 13.66 -6.37
N GLY A 92 5.85 14.71 -6.58
CA GLY A 92 5.20 15.42 -5.48
C GLY A 92 4.20 14.55 -4.70
N TRP A 93 3.47 13.67 -5.39
CA TRP A 93 2.55 12.72 -4.76
C TRP A 93 3.29 11.64 -3.98
N ILE A 94 4.42 11.16 -4.48
CA ILE A 94 5.26 10.18 -3.78
C ILE A 94 5.93 10.81 -2.55
N ALA A 95 6.35 12.08 -2.63
CA ALA A 95 6.80 12.80 -1.44
C ALA A 95 5.67 12.91 -0.40
N LEU A 96 4.45 13.26 -0.83
CA LEU A 96 3.29 13.29 0.06
C LEU A 96 2.98 11.92 0.68
N SER A 97 3.10 10.83 -0.07
CA SER A 97 2.87 9.48 0.48
C SER A 97 3.92 9.10 1.54
N MET A 98 5.18 9.49 1.34
CA MET A 98 6.24 9.30 2.35
C MET A 98 5.97 10.11 3.62
N VAL A 99 5.55 11.37 3.48
CA VAL A 99 5.18 12.22 4.62
C VAL A 99 3.97 11.65 5.36
N LEU A 100 2.90 11.30 4.66
CA LEU A 100 1.71 10.70 5.28
C LEU A 100 2.04 9.35 5.95
N ASN A 101 2.99 8.59 5.41
CA ASN A 101 3.44 7.35 6.02
C ASN A 101 4.20 7.61 7.34
N GLY A 102 5.13 8.56 7.36
CA GLY A 102 5.80 8.97 8.59
C GLY A 102 4.82 9.55 9.62
N LEU A 103 3.86 10.37 9.17
CA LEU A 103 2.81 10.90 10.04
C LEU A 103 1.93 9.80 10.62
N TRP A 104 1.60 8.77 9.85
CA TRP A 104 0.82 7.64 10.36
C TRP A 104 1.53 6.99 11.56
N LEU A 105 2.84 6.75 11.48
CA LEU A 105 3.64 6.21 12.59
C LEU A 105 3.62 7.14 13.82
N VAL A 106 3.77 8.44 13.61
CA VAL A 106 3.68 9.44 14.68
C VAL A 106 2.29 9.42 15.32
N THR A 107 1.22 9.36 14.52
CA THR A 107 -0.15 9.33 15.03
C THR A 107 -0.45 8.03 15.78
N ALA A 108 0.00 6.89 15.27
CA ALA A 108 -0.18 5.59 15.91
C ALA A 108 0.57 5.49 17.23
N ARG A 109 1.70 6.19 17.37
CA ARG A 109 2.47 6.17 18.62
C ARG A 109 2.02 7.19 19.66
N TYR A 110 1.71 8.41 19.24
CA TYR A 110 1.56 9.53 20.19
C TYR A 110 0.16 10.14 20.24
N LEU A 111 -0.71 9.80 19.28
CA LEU A 111 -2.04 10.41 19.17
C LEU A 111 -3.12 9.33 19.34
N THR A 112 -4.27 9.52 18.67
CA THR A 112 -5.46 8.69 18.84
C THR A 112 -5.67 7.74 17.67
N LEU A 113 -6.34 6.62 17.93
CA LEU A 113 -6.71 5.63 16.92
C LEU A 113 -7.55 6.23 15.77
N TRP A 114 -8.47 7.16 16.05
CA TRP A 114 -9.21 7.88 15.00
C TRP A 114 -8.28 8.62 14.02
N LEU A 115 -7.23 9.29 14.53
CA LEU A 115 -6.29 10.00 13.67
C LEU A 115 -5.48 9.05 12.79
N THR A 116 -5.21 7.82 13.25
CA THR A 116 -4.57 6.79 12.40
C THR A 116 -5.44 6.44 11.19
N VAL A 117 -6.76 6.34 11.39
CA VAL A 117 -7.75 6.07 10.32
C VAL A 117 -7.80 7.22 9.32
N LEU A 118 -7.81 8.46 9.81
CA LEU A 118 -7.80 9.64 8.95
C LEU A 118 -6.52 9.70 8.10
N VAL A 119 -5.34 9.56 8.72
CA VAL A 119 -4.06 9.67 8.03
C VAL A 119 -3.86 8.53 7.04
N ILE A 120 -4.25 7.30 7.39
CA ILE A 120 -4.11 6.15 6.48
C ILE A 120 -5.08 6.24 5.29
N ALA A 121 -6.28 6.81 5.48
CA ALA A 121 -7.20 7.08 4.38
C ALA A 121 -6.63 8.13 3.40
N LEU A 122 -6.02 9.21 3.92
CA LEU A 122 -5.32 10.21 3.10
C LEU A 122 -4.12 9.60 2.35
N LEU A 123 -3.36 8.72 3.01
CA LEU A 123 -2.27 7.98 2.40
C LEU A 123 -2.76 7.07 1.27
N LEU A 124 -3.86 6.34 1.50
CA LEU A 124 -4.47 5.47 0.50
C LEU A 124 -4.95 6.26 -0.72
N ALA A 125 -5.62 7.40 -0.51
CA ALA A 125 -6.06 8.28 -1.59
C ALA A 125 -4.88 8.84 -2.41
N THR A 126 -3.80 9.22 -1.72
CA THR A 126 -2.54 9.68 -2.34
C THR A 126 -1.92 8.57 -3.19
N LEU A 127 -1.86 7.35 -2.68
CA LEU A 127 -1.33 6.19 -3.41
C LEU A 127 -2.21 5.81 -4.59
N ALA A 128 -3.54 5.84 -4.45
CA ALA A 128 -4.47 5.64 -5.56
C ALA A 128 -4.22 6.66 -6.68
N ARG A 129 -3.99 7.93 -6.31
CA ARG A 129 -3.62 8.98 -7.27
C ARG A 129 -2.30 8.68 -7.98
N ILE A 130 -1.28 8.21 -7.26
CA ILE A 130 -0.01 7.77 -7.84
C ILE A 130 -0.25 6.66 -8.87
N ILE A 131 -1.01 5.62 -8.51
CA ILE A 131 -1.29 4.48 -9.41
C ILE A 131 -2.01 4.93 -10.70
N VAL A 132 -2.98 5.84 -10.60
CA VAL A 132 -3.66 6.45 -11.76
C VAL A 132 -2.67 7.21 -12.64
N LEU A 133 -1.80 8.03 -12.05
CA LEU A 133 -0.80 8.81 -12.79
C LEU A 133 0.22 7.90 -13.47
N LEU A 134 0.71 6.86 -12.80
CA LEU A 134 1.61 5.87 -13.40
C LEU A 134 0.94 5.10 -14.56
N GLY A 135 -0.39 5.00 -14.56
CA GLY A 135 -1.16 4.46 -15.69
C GLY A 135 -1.20 5.39 -16.91
N ARG A 136 -1.17 6.71 -16.69
CA ARG A 136 -1.16 7.74 -17.74
C ARG A 136 0.25 7.99 -18.30
N TYR A 137 1.26 7.88 -17.46
CA TYR A 137 2.67 8.02 -17.82
C TYR A 137 3.35 6.66 -17.73
N PRO A 138 3.40 5.85 -18.80
CA PRO A 138 3.95 4.50 -18.75
C PRO A 138 5.46 4.49 -18.50
N ALA A 139 5.96 3.39 -17.95
CA ALA A 139 7.37 3.25 -17.61
C ALA A 139 8.25 3.24 -18.87
N ARG A 140 9.39 3.95 -18.81
CA ARG A 140 10.32 4.08 -19.95
C ARG A 140 11.45 3.05 -19.94
N SER A 141 11.69 2.40 -18.81
CA SER A 141 12.72 1.37 -18.64
C SER A 141 12.30 0.33 -17.60
N LEU A 142 13.02 -0.79 -17.55
CA LEU A 142 12.82 -1.80 -16.51
C LEU A 142 13.10 -1.22 -15.12
N ALA A 143 14.12 -0.36 -14.98
CA ALA A 143 14.45 0.30 -13.72
C ALA A 143 13.30 1.21 -13.25
N ASP A 144 12.76 2.06 -14.11
CA ASP A 144 11.60 2.91 -13.79
C ASP A 144 10.35 2.08 -13.45
N ARG A 145 10.12 0.99 -14.17
CA ARG A 145 9.04 0.05 -13.85
C ARG A 145 9.23 -0.60 -12.48
N LEU A 146 10.42 -1.07 -12.15
CA LEU A 146 10.66 -1.76 -10.87
C LEU A 146 10.65 -0.77 -9.70
N LEU A 147 11.39 0.32 -9.82
CA LEU A 147 11.62 1.28 -8.73
C LEU A 147 10.43 2.21 -8.51
N THR A 148 9.78 2.68 -9.57
CA THR A 148 8.62 3.57 -9.42
C THR A 148 7.32 2.77 -9.34
N ASP A 149 7.04 1.87 -10.28
CA ASP A 149 5.77 1.13 -10.25
C ASP A 149 5.74 0.04 -9.18
N GLY A 150 6.85 -0.68 -9.00
CA GLY A 150 6.94 -1.78 -8.03
C GLY A 150 6.81 -1.28 -6.61
N ALA A 151 7.66 -0.31 -6.21
CA ALA A 151 7.65 0.24 -4.86
C ALA A 151 6.29 0.85 -4.47
N ASN A 152 5.74 1.75 -5.31
CA ASN A 152 4.45 2.38 -5.05
C ASN A 152 3.28 1.40 -5.18
N GLY A 153 3.41 0.36 -6.01
CA GLY A 153 2.43 -0.70 -6.12
C GLY A 153 2.33 -1.55 -4.85
N LEU A 154 3.48 -1.97 -4.31
CA LEU A 154 3.54 -2.68 -3.02
C LEU A 154 2.99 -1.80 -1.90
N HIS A 155 3.39 -0.52 -1.86
CA HIS A 155 2.92 0.43 -0.86
C HIS A 155 1.39 0.59 -0.91
N PHE A 156 0.80 0.78 -2.10
CA PHE A 156 -0.64 0.88 -2.28
C PHE A 156 -1.39 -0.39 -1.84
N GLY A 157 -0.91 -1.57 -2.26
CA GLY A 157 -1.56 -2.84 -1.92
C GLY A 157 -1.54 -3.13 -0.42
N TRP A 158 -0.43 -2.84 0.26
CA TRP A 158 -0.32 -2.98 1.70
C TRP A 158 -1.18 -1.96 2.46
N VAL A 159 -1.13 -0.68 2.07
CA VAL A 159 -1.93 0.38 2.72
C VAL A 159 -3.43 0.12 2.58
N THR A 160 -3.86 -0.58 1.52
CA THR A 160 -5.27 -1.01 1.37
C THR A 160 -5.70 -1.92 2.54
N ILE A 161 -4.90 -2.95 2.87
CA ILE A 161 -5.19 -3.84 4.01
C ILE A 161 -5.00 -3.12 5.35
N ALA A 162 -3.95 -2.31 5.47
CA ALA A 162 -3.72 -1.55 6.68
C ALA A 162 -4.87 -0.57 6.97
N THR A 163 -5.48 0.04 5.95
CA THR A 163 -6.67 0.90 6.11
C THR A 163 -7.82 0.11 6.71
N VAL A 164 -8.08 -1.09 6.19
CA VAL A 164 -9.11 -1.99 6.73
C VAL A 164 -8.84 -2.33 8.20
N ALA A 165 -7.60 -2.69 8.55
CA ALA A 165 -7.23 -3.00 9.93
C ALA A 165 -7.38 -1.80 10.87
N ASN A 166 -6.95 -0.59 10.46
CA ASN A 166 -7.08 0.63 11.27
C ASN A 166 -8.55 1.00 11.48
N THR A 167 -9.36 0.95 10.43
CA THR A 167 -10.81 1.22 10.53
C THR A 167 -11.52 0.19 11.39
N ALA A 168 -11.19 -1.08 11.25
CA ALA A 168 -11.79 -2.15 12.05
C ALA A 168 -11.42 -2.00 13.53
N ALA A 169 -10.15 -1.76 13.85
CA ALA A 169 -9.69 -1.49 15.21
C ALA A 169 -10.43 -0.30 15.85
N TRP A 170 -10.57 0.80 15.10
CA TRP A 170 -11.28 1.99 15.58
C TRP A 170 -12.77 1.74 15.83
N LEU A 171 -13.45 1.02 14.93
CA LEU A 171 -14.86 0.68 15.06
C LEU A 171 -15.10 -0.26 16.24
N THR A 172 -14.28 -1.31 16.41
CA THR A 172 -14.37 -2.23 17.55
C THR A 172 -14.30 -1.48 18.90
N GLN A 173 -13.46 -0.44 18.99
CA GLN A 173 -13.35 0.35 20.22
C GLN A 173 -14.48 1.37 20.41
N THR A 174 -14.93 2.00 19.33
CA THR A 174 -15.84 3.17 19.42
C THR A 174 -17.31 2.77 19.36
N VAL A 175 -17.63 1.69 18.64
CA VAL A 175 -18.99 1.18 18.48
C VAL A 175 -18.99 -0.35 18.58
N PRO A 176 -18.78 -0.92 19.79
CA PRO A 176 -18.62 -2.37 19.98
C PRO A 176 -19.82 -3.19 19.48
N GLU A 177 -21.01 -2.59 19.48
CA GLU A 177 -22.26 -3.18 18.98
C GLU A 177 -22.25 -3.44 17.46
N ILE A 178 -21.43 -2.71 16.68
CA ILE A 178 -21.35 -2.90 15.22
C ILE A 178 -20.68 -4.24 14.93
N GLY A 179 -21.47 -5.18 14.40
CA GLY A 179 -20.98 -6.51 14.03
C GLY A 179 -20.83 -7.46 15.23
N ALA A 180 -21.27 -7.07 16.43
CA ALA A 180 -21.25 -7.94 17.62
C ALA A 180 -22.10 -9.21 17.42
N ASP A 181 -23.26 -9.06 16.78
CA ASP A 181 -24.20 -10.17 16.53
C ASP A 181 -23.72 -11.13 15.44
N ALA A 182 -22.84 -10.67 14.54
CA ALA A 182 -22.38 -11.43 13.38
C ALA A 182 -20.96 -11.00 12.92
N PRO A 183 -19.91 -11.21 13.75
CA PRO A 183 -18.57 -10.71 13.48
C PRO A 183 -17.98 -11.29 12.19
N ASP A 184 -18.21 -12.58 11.94
CA ASP A 184 -17.79 -13.26 10.72
C ASP A 184 -18.44 -12.67 9.47
N ALA A 185 -19.75 -12.40 9.50
CA ALA A 185 -20.46 -11.85 8.36
C ALA A 185 -19.95 -10.45 8.00
N TRP A 186 -19.66 -9.64 9.01
CA TRP A 186 -19.10 -8.30 8.82
C TRP A 186 -17.67 -8.36 8.26
N ALA A 187 -16.80 -9.21 8.82
CA ALA A 187 -15.46 -9.42 8.31
C ALA A 187 -15.46 -9.90 6.85
N VAL A 188 -16.31 -10.87 6.52
CA VAL A 188 -16.50 -11.37 5.16
C VAL A 188 -16.96 -10.26 4.21
N ALA A 189 -17.94 -9.45 4.61
CA ALA A 189 -18.42 -8.33 3.79
C ALA A 189 -17.30 -7.32 3.47
N VAL A 190 -16.47 -6.99 4.46
CA VAL A 190 -15.31 -6.11 4.26
C VAL A 190 -14.28 -6.74 3.32
N LEU A 191 -13.99 -8.04 3.47
CA LEU A 191 -13.07 -8.76 2.58
C LEU A 191 -13.57 -8.82 1.12
N VAL A 192 -14.88 -8.90 0.91
CA VAL A 192 -15.49 -8.79 -0.43
C VAL A 192 -15.27 -7.40 -1.01
N VAL A 193 -15.42 -6.34 -0.22
CA VAL A 193 -15.11 -4.97 -0.68
C VAL A 193 -13.64 -4.83 -1.06
N VAL A 194 -12.72 -5.40 -0.25
CA VAL A 194 -11.29 -5.46 -0.57
C VAL A 194 -11.04 -6.19 -1.90
N LEU A 195 -11.70 -7.32 -2.14
CA LEU A 195 -11.62 -8.05 -3.40
C LEU A 195 -12.05 -7.17 -4.57
N VAL A 196 -13.20 -6.51 -4.48
CA VAL A 196 -13.74 -5.67 -5.56
C VAL A 196 -12.79 -4.52 -5.89
N ILE A 197 -12.32 -3.79 -4.89
CA ILE A 197 -11.41 -2.65 -5.09
C ILE A 197 -10.06 -3.13 -5.63
N GLY A 198 -9.49 -4.19 -5.05
CA GLY A 198 -8.21 -4.74 -5.46
C GLY A 198 -8.27 -5.31 -6.88
N ALA A 199 -9.32 -6.06 -7.22
CA ALA A 199 -9.53 -6.61 -8.54
C ALA A 199 -9.76 -5.52 -9.59
N ALA A 200 -10.57 -4.50 -9.28
CA ALA A 200 -10.76 -3.35 -10.17
C ALA A 200 -9.43 -2.62 -10.40
N SER A 201 -8.67 -2.32 -9.34
CA SER A 201 -7.37 -1.69 -9.47
C SER A 201 -6.41 -2.52 -10.33
N ALA A 202 -6.30 -3.83 -10.08
CA ALA A 202 -5.48 -4.74 -10.88
C ALA A 202 -5.92 -4.77 -12.36
N TRP A 203 -7.22 -4.85 -12.62
CA TRP A 203 -7.80 -4.91 -13.96
C TRP A 203 -7.55 -3.62 -14.75
N PHE A 204 -7.79 -2.47 -14.14
CA PHE A 204 -7.67 -1.18 -14.79
C PHE A 204 -6.23 -0.69 -14.90
N THR A 205 -5.31 -1.17 -14.06
CA THR A 205 -3.91 -0.72 -14.07
C THR A 205 -2.96 -1.74 -14.69
N GLY A 206 -3.34 -3.03 -14.69
CA GLY A 206 -2.51 -4.15 -15.10
C GLY A 206 -1.21 -4.25 -14.29
N ARG A 207 -1.29 -3.95 -12.99
CA ARG A 207 -0.16 -3.96 -12.05
C ARG A 207 -0.31 -5.12 -11.08
N LEU A 208 0.73 -5.95 -10.99
CA LEU A 208 0.74 -7.11 -10.10
C LEU A 208 1.14 -6.76 -8.66
N ALA A 209 1.99 -5.74 -8.47
CA ALA A 209 2.53 -5.38 -7.16
C ALA A 209 1.45 -5.08 -6.10
N PRO A 210 0.38 -4.30 -6.40
CA PRO A 210 -0.72 -4.13 -5.45
C PRO A 210 -1.38 -5.44 -5.03
N ALA A 211 -1.70 -6.30 -6.01
CA ALA A 211 -2.37 -7.57 -5.75
C ALA A 211 -1.52 -8.48 -4.86
N LEU A 212 -0.21 -8.54 -5.08
CA LEU A 212 0.71 -9.34 -4.25
C LEU A 212 0.81 -8.80 -2.82
N ALA A 213 0.91 -7.49 -2.64
CA ALA A 213 0.99 -6.90 -1.30
C ALA A 213 -0.33 -7.05 -0.52
N THR A 214 -1.47 -6.90 -1.18
CA THR A 214 -2.78 -7.16 -0.58
C THR A 214 -2.93 -8.65 -0.22
N ALA A 215 -2.57 -9.56 -1.14
CA ALA A 215 -2.61 -11.00 -0.89
C ALA A 215 -1.69 -11.41 0.27
N TRP A 216 -0.50 -10.81 0.40
CA TRP A 216 0.38 -11.03 1.54
C TRP A 216 -0.30 -10.70 2.87
N GLY A 217 -0.93 -9.53 2.98
CA GLY A 217 -1.66 -9.15 4.20
C GLY A 217 -2.83 -10.08 4.51
N LEU A 218 -3.58 -10.48 3.49
CA LEU A 218 -4.70 -11.42 3.64
C LEU A 218 -4.26 -12.82 4.06
N SER A 219 -3.10 -13.30 3.58
CA SER A 219 -2.54 -14.57 4.01
C SER A 219 -2.19 -14.56 5.50
N TRP A 220 -1.62 -13.46 6.01
CA TRP A 220 -1.33 -13.33 7.43
C TRP A 220 -2.56 -13.06 8.30
N LEU A 221 -3.60 -12.44 7.73
CA LEU A 221 -4.92 -12.38 8.36
C LEU A 221 -5.48 -13.80 8.54
N ALA A 222 -5.44 -14.62 7.48
CA ALA A 222 -5.91 -16.00 7.56
C ALA A 222 -5.14 -16.81 8.61
N ILE A 223 -3.80 -16.71 8.64
CA ILE A 223 -2.98 -17.34 9.69
C ILE A 223 -3.43 -16.85 11.07
N GLY A 224 -3.56 -15.53 11.27
CA GLY A 224 -3.98 -14.95 12.55
C GLY A 224 -5.36 -15.38 13.02
N ARG A 225 -6.27 -15.79 12.11
CA ARG A 225 -7.62 -16.31 12.43
C ARG A 225 -7.70 -17.83 12.57
N LEU A 226 -6.67 -18.56 12.13
CA LEU A 226 -6.56 -20.01 12.28
C LEU A 226 -5.68 -20.42 13.47
N THR A 227 -4.74 -19.56 13.89
CA THR A 227 -3.74 -19.90 14.91
C THR A 227 -3.74 -18.97 16.11
N GLY A 228 -4.66 -18.01 16.17
CA GLY A 228 -4.70 -17.00 17.23
C GLY A 228 -6.09 -16.40 17.39
N GLU A 229 -6.22 -15.51 18.38
CA GLU A 229 -7.50 -14.93 18.77
C GLU A 229 -7.77 -13.54 18.16
N PRO A 230 -9.03 -13.18 17.88
CA PRO A 230 -10.19 -14.09 17.88
C PRO A 230 -10.13 -15.13 16.74
N GLU A 231 -10.37 -16.39 17.08
CA GLU A 231 -10.44 -17.47 16.08
C GLU A 231 -11.65 -17.26 15.15
N SER A 232 -11.45 -17.40 13.84
CA SER A 232 -12.54 -17.36 12.86
C SER A 232 -12.18 -18.09 11.57
N THR A 233 -12.62 -19.35 11.48
CA THR A 233 -12.47 -20.16 10.26
C THR A 233 -13.15 -19.51 9.04
N PRO A 234 -14.39 -18.97 9.12
CA PRO A 234 -15.04 -18.33 7.97
C PRO A 234 -14.27 -17.12 7.44
N THR A 235 -13.74 -16.27 8.33
CA THR A 235 -12.93 -15.10 7.95
C THR A 235 -11.61 -15.56 7.32
N ALA A 236 -10.95 -16.57 7.89
CA ALA A 236 -9.71 -17.10 7.36
C ALA A 236 -9.86 -17.68 5.95
N VAL A 237 -10.87 -18.52 5.73
CA VAL A 237 -11.16 -19.13 4.42
C VAL A 237 -11.47 -18.04 3.39
N THR A 238 -12.26 -17.03 3.77
CA THR A 238 -12.58 -15.91 2.90
C THR A 238 -11.33 -15.12 2.53
N ALA A 239 -10.44 -14.83 3.48
CA ALA A 239 -9.20 -14.11 3.23
C ALA A 239 -8.28 -14.88 2.26
N ILE A 240 -8.19 -16.22 2.40
CA ILE A 240 -7.44 -17.08 1.46
C ILE A 240 -8.05 -17.00 0.04
N ILE A 241 -9.37 -17.13 -0.08
CA ILE A 241 -10.06 -17.06 -1.38
C ILE A 241 -9.80 -15.70 -2.03
N VAL A 242 -9.98 -14.60 -1.29
CA VAL A 242 -9.75 -13.24 -1.79
C VAL A 242 -8.29 -13.06 -2.21
N ALA A 243 -7.32 -13.54 -1.42
CA ALA A 243 -5.90 -13.46 -1.75
C ALA A 243 -5.59 -14.17 -3.09
N VAL A 244 -6.09 -15.40 -3.27
CA VAL A 244 -5.91 -16.18 -4.50
C VAL A 244 -6.55 -15.46 -5.69
N LEU A 245 -7.80 -15.01 -5.55
CA LEU A 245 -8.52 -14.31 -6.62
C LEU A 245 -7.81 -13.02 -7.03
N LEU A 246 -7.28 -12.23 -6.09
CA LEU A 246 -6.53 -11.02 -6.40
C LEU A 246 -5.26 -11.32 -7.20
N VAL A 247 -4.51 -12.37 -6.82
CA VAL A 247 -3.32 -12.79 -7.58
C VAL A 247 -3.71 -13.24 -8.99
N VAL A 248 -4.75 -14.06 -9.12
CA VAL A 248 -5.25 -14.54 -10.42
C VAL A 248 -5.67 -13.36 -11.30
N VAL A 249 -6.50 -12.44 -10.79
CA VAL A 249 -6.94 -11.25 -11.53
C VAL A 249 -5.74 -10.37 -11.91
N GLY A 250 -4.78 -10.19 -11.00
CA GLY A 250 -3.55 -9.46 -11.26
C GLY A 250 -2.72 -10.05 -12.39
N VAL A 251 -2.51 -11.37 -12.39
CA VAL A 251 -1.80 -12.09 -13.45
C VAL A 251 -2.54 -11.97 -14.77
N VAL A 252 -3.86 -12.23 -14.79
CA VAL A 252 -4.69 -12.12 -15.99
C VAL A 252 -4.65 -10.71 -16.57
N ALA A 253 -4.75 -9.67 -15.73
CA ALA A 253 -4.70 -8.28 -16.16
C ALA A 253 -3.34 -7.92 -16.79
N VAL A 254 -2.24 -8.37 -16.21
CA VAL A 254 -0.88 -8.20 -16.78
C VAL A 254 -0.77 -8.89 -18.14
N LEU A 255 -1.21 -10.15 -18.24
CA LEU A 255 -1.13 -10.92 -19.49
C LEU A 255 -2.00 -10.29 -20.58
N ARG A 256 -3.21 -9.85 -20.25
CA ARG A 256 -4.11 -9.13 -21.16
C ARG A 256 -3.45 -7.86 -21.71
N ARG A 257 -2.84 -7.04 -20.85
CA ARG A 257 -2.15 -5.82 -21.29
C ARG A 257 -0.97 -6.11 -22.21
N ARG A 258 -0.17 -7.16 -21.92
CA ARG A 258 0.95 -7.57 -22.77
C ARG A 258 0.47 -8.01 -24.16
N ARG A 259 -0.63 -8.77 -24.23
CA ARG A 259 -1.23 -9.18 -25.51
C ARG A 259 -1.70 -7.98 -26.33
N LEU A 260 -2.41 -7.03 -25.72
CA LEU A 260 -2.91 -5.82 -26.39
C LEU A 260 -1.77 -4.93 -26.92
N ALA A 261 -0.63 -4.87 -26.21
CA ALA A 261 0.55 -4.16 -26.69
C ALA A 261 1.17 -4.88 -27.91
N GLY A 262 1.36 -6.19 -27.84
CA GLY A 262 1.93 -6.98 -28.95
C GLY A 262 1.08 -7.01 -30.21
N THR A 263 -0.25 -6.85 -30.11
CA THR A 263 -1.13 -6.71 -31.28
C THR A 263 -1.02 -5.35 -31.96
N ARG A 264 -0.69 -4.28 -31.22
CA ARG A 264 -0.50 -2.93 -31.79
C ARG A 264 0.80 -2.83 -32.59
N ASP A 265 1.87 -3.47 -32.11
CA ASP A 265 3.16 -3.48 -32.82
C ASP A 265 3.14 -4.31 -34.11
N ARG A 266 2.13 -5.17 -34.29
CA ARG A 266 1.96 -6.03 -35.47
C ARG A 266 0.97 -5.49 -36.50
N ALA A 267 0.32 -4.35 -36.24
CA ALA A 267 -0.54 -3.73 -37.25
C ALA A 267 0.35 -3.19 -38.38
N PRO A 268 0.19 -3.63 -39.65
CA PRO A 268 0.97 -3.11 -40.75
C PRO A 268 0.69 -1.60 -40.86
N LEU A 269 1.76 -0.81 -40.93
CA LEU A 269 1.68 0.61 -41.25
C LEU A 269 1.02 0.71 -42.63
N GLY A 270 -0.29 0.98 -42.63
CA GLY A 270 -1.06 1.23 -43.83
C GLY A 270 -0.40 2.37 -44.61
N ARG A 271 -0.07 2.06 -45.87
CA ARG A 271 0.47 2.98 -46.88
C ARG A 271 -0.46 4.15 -47.14
#